data_AF-A0A4Y9FFM0-F1
#
_entry.id   AF-A0A4Y9FFM0-F1
#
_cell.length_a   1.000
_cell.length_b   1.000
_cell.length_c   1.000
_cell.angle_alpha   90.00
_cell.angle_beta   90.00
_cell.angle_gamma   90.00
#
_symmetry.space_group_name_H-M   'P 1'
#
loop_
_entity.id
_entity.type
_entity.pdbx_description
1 polymer ?
#
loop_
_entity_poly.entity_id
_entity_poly.type
_entity_poly.pdbx_seq_one_letter_code
_entity_poly.pdbx_strand_id
1 'polypeptide(L)'
;MNPLLLHGFTSHSLLALGPLPEVLRKAGFGVSQPTLPGHGTRPEDLLRVRWRDWLEAAQGTYPKLPEPKGMIGLSMGALLALMRRTPEVLPRVQAPALVVEAGRDRVVAPAGVRGYFAILKYPVVACATTGAPKKP
;
A
#
# COMPACT_ATOMS: atom_id res chain seq x y z
N MET A 1 6.56 5.00 -15.29
CA MET A 1 6.54 4.02 -14.20
C MET A 1 5.28 3.19 -14.33
N ASN A 2 5.32 1.86 -14.25
CA ASN A 2 4.16 0.97 -14.29
C ASN A 2 3.84 0.47 -12.87
N PRO A 3 2.81 1.01 -12.20
CA PRO A 3 2.56 0.70 -10.80
C PRO A 3 1.66 -0.53 -10.62
N LEU A 4 1.99 -1.34 -9.62
CA LEU A 4 1.08 -2.27 -8.96
C LEU A 4 0.30 -1.52 -7.88
N LEU A 5 -1.02 -1.50 -7.99
CA LEU A 5 -1.93 -0.86 -7.06
C LEU A 5 -2.60 -1.91 -6.16
N LEU A 6 -2.38 -1.83 -4.85
CA LEU A 6 -2.93 -2.75 -3.86
C LEU A 6 -3.94 -2.05 -2.94
N HIS A 7 -5.15 -2.60 -2.86
CA HIS A 7 -6.22 -2.08 -2.00
C HIS A 7 -6.07 -2.52 -0.53
N GLY A 8 -6.88 -1.92 0.35
CA GLY A 8 -6.97 -2.30 1.78
C GLY A 8 -7.88 -3.52 2.02
N PHE A 9 -7.85 -4.02 3.26
CA PHE A 9 -8.52 -5.27 3.67
C PHE A 9 -10.04 -5.29 3.48
N THR A 10 -10.73 -4.17 3.72
CA THR A 10 -12.19 -4.08 3.58
C THR A 10 -12.61 -3.33 2.32
N SER A 11 -11.66 -3.07 1.42
CA SER A 11 -11.85 -2.12 0.33
C SER A 11 -12.17 -2.82 -0.99
N HIS A 12 -12.99 -2.16 -1.81
CA HIS A 12 -13.22 -2.60 -3.19
C HIS A 12 -11.95 -2.39 -4.03
N SER A 13 -11.50 -3.43 -4.73
CA SER A 13 -10.20 -3.43 -5.41
C SER A 13 -9.99 -2.31 -6.42
N LEU A 14 -11.03 -1.93 -7.18
CA LEU A 14 -10.98 -0.81 -8.12
C LEU A 14 -11.17 0.58 -7.48
N LEU A 15 -12.17 0.73 -6.59
CA LEU A 15 -12.59 2.03 -6.06
C LEU A 15 -11.74 2.53 -4.88
N ALA A 16 -11.02 1.64 -4.20
CA ALA A 16 -10.28 1.96 -2.97
C ALA A 16 -9.26 3.09 -3.11
N LEU A 17 -8.71 3.27 -4.31
CA LEU A 17 -7.69 4.28 -4.61
C LEU A 17 -8.27 5.52 -5.30
N GLY A 18 -9.60 5.63 -5.38
CA GLY A 18 -10.30 6.77 -5.96
C GLY A 18 -9.86 7.03 -7.41
N PRO A 19 -9.49 8.29 -7.76
CA PRO A 19 -9.13 8.66 -9.12
C PRO A 19 -7.72 8.23 -9.53
N LEU A 20 -6.89 7.75 -8.60
CA LEU A 20 -5.46 7.50 -8.84
C LEU A 20 -5.19 6.57 -10.04
N PRO A 21 -5.87 5.41 -10.21
CA PRO A 21 -5.63 4.54 -11.35
C PRO A 21 -5.87 5.25 -12.69
N GLU A 22 -6.91 6.08 -12.76
CA GLU A 22 -7.28 6.81 -13.97
C GLU A 22 -6.29 7.94 -14.28
N VAL A 23 -5.88 8.69 -13.26
CA VAL A 23 -4.86 9.73 -13.39
C VAL A 23 -3.55 9.14 -13.91
N LEU A 24 -3.13 8.00 -13.38
CA LEU A 24 -1.90 7.31 -13.82
C LEU A 24 -1.99 6.81 -15.26
N ARG A 25 -3.13 6.24 -15.66
CA ARG A 25 -3.36 5.82 -17.05
C ARG A 25 -3.32 7.00 -18.01
N LYS A 26 -3.99 8.11 -17.68
CA LYS A 26 -3.95 9.36 -18.46
C LYS A 26 -2.54 9.94 -18.59
N ALA A 27 -1.69 9.72 -17.59
CA ALA A 27 -0.27 10.09 -17.63
C ALA A 27 0.60 9.12 -18.45
N GLY A 28 0.01 8.11 -19.11
CA GLY A 28 0.72 7.15 -19.97
C GLY A 28 1.31 5.94 -19.25
N PHE A 29 0.91 5.67 -18.00
CA PHE A 29 1.41 4.53 -17.24
C PHE A 29 0.57 3.27 -17.41
N GLY A 30 1.23 2.12 -17.51
CA GLY A 30 0.59 0.81 -17.41
C GLY A 30 0.25 0.49 -15.95
N VAL A 31 -1.03 0.56 -15.61
CA VAL A 31 -1.52 0.34 -14.24
C VAL A 31 -2.02 -1.10 -14.07
N SER A 32 -1.42 -1.83 -13.13
CA SER A 32 -1.92 -3.14 -12.69
C SER A 32 -2.62 -3.00 -11.34
N GLN A 33 -3.86 -3.47 -11.24
CA GLN A 33 -4.69 -3.33 -10.03
C GLN A 33 -5.44 -4.63 -9.77
N PRO A 34 -4.74 -5.70 -9.33
CA PRO A 34 -5.38 -6.98 -9.09
C PRO A 34 -6.33 -6.93 -7.89
N THR A 35 -7.42 -7.68 -7.99
CA THR A 35 -8.25 -8.04 -6.83
C THR A 35 -7.50 -9.08 -6.01
N LEU A 36 -7.21 -8.78 -4.74
CA LEU A 36 -6.54 -9.73 -3.85
C LEU A 36 -7.48 -10.90 -3.49
N PRO A 37 -6.94 -12.12 -3.28
CA PRO A 37 -7.74 -13.29 -2.90
C PRO A 37 -8.80 -13.02 -1.83
N GLY A 38 -10.01 -13.56 -2.05
CA GLY A 38 -11.17 -13.39 -1.17
C GLY A 38 -11.91 -12.05 -1.28
N HIS A 39 -11.39 -11.07 -2.04
CA HIS A 39 -12.07 -9.80 -2.30
C HIS A 39 -12.84 -9.85 -3.64
N GLY A 40 -13.80 -8.94 -3.82
CA GLY A 40 -14.60 -8.86 -5.04
C GLY A 40 -15.62 -9.99 -5.19
N THR A 41 -15.78 -10.83 -4.16
CA THR A 41 -16.77 -11.91 -4.10
C THR A 41 -17.74 -11.65 -2.93
N ARG A 42 -17.79 -12.52 -1.93
CA ARG A 42 -18.57 -12.33 -0.70
C ARG A 42 -17.63 -12.22 0.52
N PRO A 43 -18.01 -11.49 1.58
CA PRO A 43 -17.16 -11.33 2.76
C PRO A 43 -16.71 -12.64 3.41
N GLU A 44 -17.53 -13.70 3.34
CA GLU A 44 -17.21 -15.01 3.95
C GLU A 44 -16.01 -15.69 3.29
N ASP A 45 -15.69 -15.35 2.04
CA ASP A 45 -14.53 -15.92 1.35
C ASP A 45 -13.22 -15.48 2.00
N LEU A 46 -13.20 -14.32 2.65
CA LEU A 46 -12.03 -13.84 3.40
C LEU A 46 -11.68 -14.75 4.59
N LEU A 47 -12.64 -15.51 5.14
CA LEU A 47 -12.39 -16.44 6.25
C LEU A 47 -11.46 -17.60 5.86
N ARG A 48 -11.33 -17.86 4.56
CA ARG A 48 -10.48 -18.93 4.01
C ARG A 48 -9.13 -18.42 3.49
N VAL A 49 -8.89 -17.11 3.56
CA VAL A 49 -7.72 -16.46 3.00
C VAL A 49 -6.82 -15.93 4.11
N ARG A 50 -5.52 -16.15 3.96
CA ARG A 50 -4.48 -15.68 4.89
C ARG A 50 -3.72 -14.54 4.24
N TRP A 51 -3.07 -13.73 5.08
CA TRP A 51 -2.24 -12.62 4.61
C TRP A 51 -1.11 -13.06 3.65
N ARG A 52 -0.61 -14.29 3.81
CA ARG A 52 0.43 -14.87 2.94
C ARG A 52 -0.06 -15.05 1.51
N ASP A 53 -1.34 -15.41 1.34
CA ASP A 53 -1.94 -15.62 0.03
C ASP A 53 -2.06 -14.27 -0.72
N TRP A 54 -2.31 -13.16 0.01
CA TRP A 54 -2.24 -11.81 -0.57
C TRP A 54 -0.81 -11.38 -0.93
N LEU A 55 0.18 -11.72 -0.09
CA LEU A 55 1.58 -11.42 -0.37
C LEU A 55 2.07 -12.17 -1.62
N GLU A 56 1.71 -13.44 -1.75
CA GLU A 56 2.04 -14.26 -2.91
C GLU A 56 1.40 -13.70 -4.19
N ALA A 57 0.13 -13.28 -4.13
CA ALA A 57 -0.54 -12.63 -5.26
C ALA A 57 0.20 -11.35 -5.72
N ALA A 58 0.64 -10.51 -4.77
CA ALA A 58 1.43 -9.33 -5.07
C ALA A 58 2.82 -9.69 -5.64
N GLN A 59 3.49 -10.70 -5.06
CA GLN A 59 4.80 -11.18 -5.51
C GLN A 59 4.76 -11.84 -6.89
N GLY A 60 3.67 -12.52 -7.25
CA GLY A 60 3.46 -13.11 -8.57
C GLY A 60 3.09 -12.09 -9.64
N THR A 61 2.52 -10.94 -9.26
CA THR A 61 2.11 -9.89 -10.21
C THR A 61 3.25 -8.92 -10.51
N TYR A 62 3.97 -8.46 -9.48
CA TYR A 62 4.95 -7.38 -9.64
C TYR A 62 6.08 -7.65 -10.66
N PRO A 63 6.71 -8.85 -10.72
CA PRO A 63 7.78 -9.11 -11.68
C PRO A 63 7.33 -9.01 -13.14
N LYS A 64 6.04 -9.20 -13.41
CA LYS A 64 5.44 -9.14 -14.75
C LYS A 64 5.24 -7.71 -15.26
N LEU A 65 5.45 -6.70 -14.41
CA LEU A 65 5.29 -5.30 -14.82
C LEU A 65 6.48 -4.80 -15.65
N PRO A 66 6.23 -3.99 -16.68
CA PRO A 66 7.29 -3.38 -17.48
C PRO A 66 8.06 -2.33 -16.69
N GLU A 67 9.37 -2.20 -16.96
CA GLU A 67 10.18 -1.14 -16.36
C GLU A 67 9.86 0.24 -16.97
N PRO A 68 10.05 1.34 -16.22
CA PRO A 68 10.32 1.37 -14.78
C PRO A 68 9.07 0.94 -13.99
N LYS A 69 9.16 0.08 -12.96
CA LYS A 69 7.97 -0.38 -12.19
C LYS A 69 7.95 0.03 -10.71
N GLY A 70 6.75 0.20 -10.16
CA GLY A 70 6.52 0.66 -8.78
C GLY A 70 5.39 -0.06 -8.07
N MET A 71 5.26 0.14 -6.76
CA MET A 71 4.09 -0.31 -6.00
C MET A 71 3.48 0.87 -5.25
N ILE A 72 2.16 0.90 -5.21
CA ILE A 72 1.37 1.83 -4.41
C ILE A 72 0.33 0.99 -3.68
N GLY A 73 0.20 1.17 -2.37
CA GLY A 73 -0.72 0.38 -1.56
C GLY A 73 -1.46 1.23 -0.54
N LEU A 74 -2.68 0.81 -0.18
CA LEU A 74 -3.50 1.41 0.88
C LEU A 74 -3.58 0.48 2.10
N SER A 75 -3.27 0.98 3.29
CA SER A 75 -3.37 0.23 4.55
C SER A 75 -2.67 -1.15 4.47
N MET A 76 -3.40 -2.26 4.58
CA MET A 76 -2.90 -3.61 4.33
C MET A 76 -2.10 -3.74 3.02
N GLY A 77 -2.57 -3.14 1.93
CA GLY A 77 -1.87 -3.14 0.65
C GLY A 77 -0.51 -2.42 0.71
N ALA A 78 -0.40 -1.35 1.52
CA ALA A 78 0.88 -0.67 1.76
C ALA A 78 1.84 -1.57 2.54
N LEU A 79 1.33 -2.30 3.53
CA LEU A 79 2.12 -3.27 4.27
C LEU A 79 2.63 -4.39 3.36
N LEU A 80 1.79 -4.96 2.51
CA LEU A 80 2.22 -5.98 1.55
C LEU A 80 3.30 -5.46 0.59
N ALA A 81 3.17 -4.20 0.14
CA ALA A 81 4.19 -3.54 -0.68
C ALA A 81 5.54 -3.43 0.06
N LEU A 82 5.52 -3.11 1.36
CA LEU A 82 6.73 -3.10 2.19
C LEU A 82 7.26 -4.54 2.41
N MET A 83 6.41 -5.47 2.82
CA MET A 83 6.77 -6.88 3.11
C MET A 83 7.43 -7.60 1.95
N ARG A 84 6.99 -7.33 0.72
CA ARG A 84 7.65 -7.86 -0.48
C ARG A 84 9.13 -7.49 -0.54
N ARG A 85 9.53 -6.37 0.04
CA ARG A 85 10.89 -5.83 -0.02
C ARG A 85 11.69 -5.95 1.28
N THR A 86 11.11 -6.39 2.40
CA THR A 86 11.72 -6.10 3.70
C THR A 86 12.75 -7.10 4.26
N PRO A 87 12.64 -8.43 4.25
CA PRO A 87 13.60 -9.22 5.05
C PRO A 87 15.03 -9.29 4.50
N GLU A 88 15.23 -9.50 3.19
CA GLU A 88 16.58 -9.81 2.65
C GLU A 88 17.20 -8.68 1.84
N VAL A 89 16.38 -7.72 1.42
CA VAL A 89 16.77 -6.69 0.44
C VAL A 89 16.84 -5.29 1.03
N LEU A 90 16.31 -5.06 2.24
CA LEU A 90 16.30 -3.74 2.90
C LEU A 90 17.65 -3.01 2.89
N PRO A 91 18.80 -3.66 3.19
CA PRO A 91 20.10 -2.98 3.16
C PRO A 91 20.51 -2.50 1.76
N ARG A 92 19.83 -2.97 0.70
CA ARG A 92 20.12 -2.71 -0.71
C ARG A 92 19.03 -1.93 -1.44
N VAL A 93 17.88 -1.68 -0.81
CA VAL A 93 16.81 -0.89 -1.44
C VAL A 93 17.20 0.58 -1.46
N GLN A 94 17.45 1.11 -2.66
CA GLN A 94 17.70 2.54 -2.90
C GLN A 94 16.46 3.28 -3.44
N ALA A 95 15.33 2.59 -3.52
CA ALA A 95 14.10 3.18 -4.08
C ALA A 95 13.52 4.20 -3.08
N PRO A 96 13.19 5.42 -3.52
CA PRO A 96 12.45 6.37 -2.70
C PRO A 96 11.13 5.76 -2.21
N ALA A 97 10.87 5.87 -0.91
CA ALA A 97 9.61 5.44 -0.30
C ALA A 97 8.89 6.64 0.30
N LEU A 98 7.60 6.76 0.01
CA LEU A 98 6.69 7.72 0.65
C LEU A 98 5.70 6.94 1.51
N VAL A 99 5.64 7.26 2.80
CA VAL A 99 4.67 6.71 3.75
C VAL A 99 3.83 7.87 4.29
N VAL A 100 2.52 7.73 4.24
CA VAL A 100 1.56 8.72 4.74
C VAL A 100 0.65 8.05 5.75
N GLU A 101 0.59 8.59 6.96
CA GLU A 101 -0.31 8.15 8.04
C GLU A 101 -1.08 9.38 8.57
N ALA A 102 -2.38 9.22 8.82
CA ALA A 102 -3.16 10.26 9.45
C ALA A 102 -2.87 10.29 10.97
N GLY A 103 -2.61 11.47 11.55
CA GLY A 103 -2.31 11.60 12.99
C GLY A 103 -3.45 11.20 13.94
N ARG A 104 -4.62 10.83 13.42
CA ARG A 104 -5.77 10.30 14.17
C ARG A 104 -6.28 8.96 13.60
N ASP A 105 -5.41 8.19 12.94
CA ASP A 105 -5.74 6.85 12.48
C ASP A 105 -6.12 5.97 13.69
N ARG A 106 -7.29 5.34 13.63
CA ARG A 106 -7.81 4.43 14.68
C ARG A 106 -7.78 2.96 14.25
N VAL A 107 -7.41 2.69 13.01
CA VAL A 107 -7.36 1.35 12.41
C VAL A 107 -5.95 0.79 12.52
N VAL A 108 -4.94 1.61 12.19
CA VAL A 108 -3.54 1.23 12.34
C VAL A 108 -2.99 1.83 13.61
N ALA A 109 -2.48 0.98 14.51
CA ALA A 109 -1.90 1.45 15.76
C ALA A 109 -0.62 2.28 15.47
N PRO A 110 -0.42 3.43 16.12
CA PRO A 110 0.76 4.28 15.89
C PRO A 110 2.10 3.56 16.10
N ALA A 111 2.13 2.52 16.95
CA ALA A 111 3.31 1.69 17.17
C ALA A 111 3.72 0.91 15.91
N GLY A 112 2.75 0.42 15.12
CA GLY A 112 3.01 -0.28 13.87
C GLY A 112 3.65 0.63 12.83
N VAL A 113 3.16 1.87 12.72
CA VAL A 113 3.71 2.83 11.76
C VAL A 113 5.11 3.31 12.14
N ARG A 114 5.37 3.55 13.43
CA ARG A 114 6.74 3.81 13.91
C ARG A 114 7.71 2.67 13.57
N GLY A 115 7.24 1.43 13.61
CA GLY A 115 8.01 0.27 13.17
C GLY A 115 8.46 0.37 11.71
N TYR A 116 7.57 0.76 10.79
CA TYR A 116 7.94 0.92 9.38
C TYR A 116 8.93 2.06 9.14
N PHE A 117 8.75 3.20 9.83
CA PHE A 117 9.70 4.31 9.73
C PHE A 117 11.11 3.91 10.21
N ALA A 118 11.21 3.16 11.31
CA ALA A 118 12.50 2.64 11.80
C ALA A 118 13.16 1.68 10.79
N ILE A 119 12.36 0.81 10.17
CA ILE A 119 12.82 -0.16 9.17
C ILE A 119 13.36 0.55 7.91
N LEU A 120 12.67 1.59 7.46
CA LEU A 120 13.01 2.30 6.23
C LEU A 120 14.25 3.21 6.37
N LYS A 121 14.77 3.42 7.59
CA LYS A 121 15.99 4.22 7.88
C LYS A 121 16.00 5.64 7.26
N TYR A 122 14.83 6.22 6.98
CA TYR A 122 14.72 7.60 6.47
C TYR A 122 14.45 8.59 7.60
N PRO A 123 14.93 9.85 7.49
CA PRO A 123 14.51 10.91 8.40
C PRO A 123 12.99 11.09 8.29
N VAL A 124 12.30 10.86 9.39
CA VAL A 124 10.84 11.05 9.47
C VAL A 124 10.57 12.55 9.42
N VAL A 125 10.05 13.04 8.31
CA VAL A 125 9.51 14.41 8.21
C VAL A 125 8.05 14.36 8.65
N ALA A 126 7.80 14.64 9.93
CA ALA A 126 6.45 14.78 10.44
C ALA A 126 5.86 16.12 10.00
N CYS A 127 4.91 16.10 9.07
CA CYS A 127 4.10 17.27 8.75
C CYS A 127 2.82 17.22 9.59
N ALA A 128 2.80 17.97 10.69
CA ALA A 128 1.58 18.15 11.48
C ALA A 128 0.66 19.13 10.75
N THR A 129 -0.53 18.69 10.33
CA THR A 129 -1.58 19.65 9.98
C THR A 129 -1.97 20.39 11.27
N THR A 130 -1.65 21.68 11.36
CA THR A 130 -2.14 22.61 12.37
C THR A 130 -3.64 22.83 12.17
N GLY A 131 -4.45 21.82 12.49
CA GLY A 131 -5.89 21.96 12.56
C GLY A 131 -6.24 22.73 13.82
N ALA A 132 -6.54 24.03 13.69
CA ALA A 132 -7.18 24.80 14.75
C ALA A 132 -8.43 24.04 15.27
N PRO A 133 -8.69 24.04 16.59
CA PRO A 133 -9.86 23.36 17.12
C PRO A 133 -11.13 23.96 16.50
N LYS A 134 -11.99 23.11 15.94
CA LYS A 134 -13.37 23.53 15.65
C LYS A 134 -14.01 23.90 16.98
N LYS A 135 -14.41 25.17 17.13
CA LYS A 135 -15.21 25.64 18.26
C LYS A 135 -16.49 24.79 18.37
N PRO A 136 -17.03 24.60 19.60
CA PRO A 136 -18.20 23.77 19.86
C PRO A 136 -19.43 24.27 19.09
#